data_AF-X1CX90-F1
#
_entry.id   AF-X1CX90-F1
#
_cell.length_a   1.000
_cell.length_b   1.000
_cell.length_c   1.000
_cell.angle_alpha   90.00
_cell.angle_beta   90.00
_cell.angle_gamma   90.00
#
_symmetry.space_group_name_H-M   'P 1'
#
loop_
_entity.id
_entity.type
_entity.pdbx_description
1 polymer ?
#
loop_
_entity_poly.entity_id
_entity_poly.type
_entity_poly.pdbx_seq_one_letter_code
_entity_poly.pdbx_strand_id
1 'polypeptide(L)'
;MEEHGMYLNGDFPEDYEMWLRWLDQGVKIAKLPGIVLDWHDSEQRLTRTDPIYSDKSFYEIKSRYLAKWLEEHNPFHPNVAIWGASRISRRRARILEQHGIRIHTYIDTKSSRQIEKKVIYYQDLPEAGSCFVLTYIRQMNNRERIQEFLEGRGYVDGVNYLLVS
;
A
#
# COMPACT_ATOMS: atom_id res chain seq x y z
N MET A 1 -16.94 -0.03 -19.03
CA MET A 1 -17.38 1.32 -18.59
C MET A 1 -18.82 1.29 -18.12
N GLU A 2 -19.75 0.69 -18.88
CA GLU A 2 -21.16 0.58 -18.48
C GLU A 2 -21.35 -0.19 -17.17
N GLU A 3 -20.55 -1.25 -16.93
CA GLU A 3 -20.67 -2.07 -15.73
C GLU A 3 -19.98 -1.49 -14.49
N HIS A 4 -18.73 -1.02 -14.63
CA HIS A 4 -17.90 -0.58 -13.50
C HIS A 4 -17.83 0.94 -13.33
N GLY A 5 -18.51 1.73 -14.16
CA GLY A 5 -18.45 3.20 -14.13
C GLY A 5 -17.08 3.80 -14.53
N MET A 6 -17.06 5.12 -14.69
CA MET A 6 -15.87 5.92 -15.03
C MET A 6 -15.38 6.72 -13.81
N TYR A 7 -14.70 7.84 -14.04
CA TYR A 7 -14.20 8.76 -13.02
C TYR A 7 -15.30 9.21 -12.05
N LEU A 8 -14.97 9.18 -10.77
CA LEU A 8 -15.77 9.79 -9.71
C LEU A 8 -15.12 11.09 -9.26
N ASN A 9 -15.95 12.02 -8.80
CA ASN A 9 -15.49 13.31 -8.27
C ASN A 9 -15.39 13.23 -6.73
N GLY A 10 -14.31 13.78 -6.17
CA GLY A 10 -14.03 13.76 -4.74
C GLY A 10 -12.61 14.21 -4.41
N ASP A 11 -12.22 14.14 -3.14
CA ASP A 11 -10.90 14.57 -2.66
C ASP A 11 -9.79 13.51 -2.92
N PHE A 12 -9.83 12.86 -4.09
CA PHE A 12 -8.91 11.81 -4.50
C PHE A 12 -8.59 11.90 -6.00
N PRO A 13 -7.44 11.36 -6.46
CA PRO A 13 -7.13 11.29 -7.88
C PRO A 13 -8.13 10.34 -8.56
N GLU A 14 -8.94 10.87 -9.47
CA GLU A 14 -10.10 10.20 -10.04
C GLU A 14 -9.74 8.99 -10.90
N ASP A 15 -8.61 9.06 -11.61
CA ASP A 15 -8.09 7.97 -12.43
C ASP A 15 -7.57 6.82 -11.56
N TYR A 16 -6.84 7.15 -10.49
CA TYR A 16 -6.33 6.20 -9.53
C TYR A 16 -7.45 5.51 -8.74
N GLU A 17 -8.45 6.27 -8.29
CA GLU A 17 -9.64 5.72 -7.64
C GLU A 17 -10.38 4.74 -8.56
N MET A 18 -10.57 5.11 -9.82
CA MET A 18 -11.21 4.24 -10.80
C MET A 18 -10.48 2.90 -10.93
N TRP A 19 -9.15 2.90 -11.03
CA TRP A 19 -8.37 1.67 -11.07
C TRP A 19 -8.53 0.82 -9.82
N LEU A 20 -8.48 1.43 -8.63
CA LEU A 20 -8.67 0.70 -7.37
C LEU A 20 -10.07 0.09 -7.27
N ARG A 21 -11.10 0.83 -7.67
CA ARG A 21 -12.49 0.35 -7.67
C ARG A 21 -12.73 -0.78 -8.66
N TRP A 22 -12.11 -0.72 -9.83
CA TRP A 22 -12.18 -1.81 -10.80
C TRP A 22 -11.47 -3.06 -10.26
N LEU A 23 -10.27 -2.91 -9.67
CA LEU A 23 -9.54 -4.02 -9.04
C LEU A 23 -10.34 -4.65 -7.90
N ASP A 24 -10.97 -3.82 -7.06
CA ASP A 24 -11.87 -4.23 -5.97
C ASP A 24 -13.11 -5.00 -6.47
N GLN A 25 -13.52 -4.78 -7.72
CA GLN A 25 -14.60 -5.52 -8.39
C GLN A 25 -14.09 -6.73 -9.20
N GLY A 26 -12.81 -7.09 -9.06
CA GLY A 26 -12.22 -8.25 -9.71
C GLY A 26 -11.78 -8.04 -11.16
N VAL A 27 -11.77 -6.80 -11.64
CA VAL A 27 -11.28 -6.48 -12.99
C VAL A 27 -9.78 -6.79 -13.08
N LYS A 28 -9.38 -7.52 -14.12
CA LYS A 28 -7.97 -7.82 -14.39
C LYS A 28 -7.39 -6.81 -15.35
N ILE A 29 -6.27 -6.21 -14.98
CA ILE A 29 -5.56 -5.21 -15.78
C ILE A 29 -4.30 -5.86 -16.37
N ALA A 30 -4.05 -5.65 -17.67
CA ALA A 30 -2.89 -6.18 -18.36
C ALA A 30 -2.14 -5.07 -19.10
N LYS A 31 -0.81 -5.21 -19.20
CA LYS A 31 0.03 -4.36 -20.04
C LYS A 31 -0.06 -4.83 -21.49
N LEU A 32 -0.34 -3.91 -22.41
CA LEU A 32 -0.31 -4.21 -23.83
C LEU A 32 1.11 -4.06 -24.38
N PRO A 33 1.54 -4.91 -25.34
CA PRO A 33 2.90 -4.86 -25.90
C PRO A 33 3.10 -3.70 -26.89
N GLY A 34 2.02 -3.03 -27.31
CA GLY A 34 2.06 -1.90 -28.25
C GLY A 34 1.96 -0.54 -27.56
N ILE A 35 2.38 0.50 -28.28
CA ILE A 35 2.11 1.90 -27.90
C ILE A 35 0.63 2.17 -28.22
N VAL A 36 -0.11 2.57 -27.20
CA VAL A 36 -1.56 2.83 -27.29
C VAL A 36 -1.94 4.28 -27.01
N LEU A 37 -0.96 5.13 -26.71
CA LEU A 37 -1.20 6.52 -26.32
C LEU A 37 -0.03 7.43 -26.74
N ASP A 38 -0.39 8.59 -27.30
CA ASP A 38 0.51 9.73 -27.44
C ASP A 38 0.36 10.64 -26.21
N TRP A 39 1.46 10.82 -25.48
CA TRP A 39 1.46 11.58 -24.23
C TRP A 39 1.62 13.08 -24.47
N HIS A 40 0.70 13.88 -23.95
CA HIS A 40 0.81 15.32 -23.90
C HIS A 40 1.15 15.78 -22.48
N ASP A 41 2.35 16.33 -22.30
CA ASP A 41 2.84 16.74 -20.98
C ASP A 41 2.88 18.27 -20.83
N SER A 42 1.76 18.87 -20.42
CA SER A 42 1.68 20.31 -20.16
C SER A 42 2.02 20.66 -18.71
N GLU A 43 2.55 21.87 -18.48
CA GLU A 43 2.81 22.38 -17.14
C GLU A 43 1.52 22.54 -16.31
N GLN A 44 0.38 22.78 -16.97
CA GLN A 44 -0.93 22.95 -16.32
C GLN A 44 -1.77 21.67 -16.20
N ARG A 45 -1.18 20.48 -16.42
CA ARG A 45 -1.94 19.23 -16.29
C ARG A 45 -2.44 19.04 -14.85
N LEU A 46 -3.65 18.52 -14.70
CA LEU A 46 -4.32 18.33 -13.39
C LEU A 46 -3.43 17.60 -12.37
N THR A 47 -2.73 16.55 -12.81
CA THR A 47 -1.83 15.75 -11.96
C THR A 47 -0.65 16.54 -11.36
N ARG A 48 -0.37 17.76 -11.85
CA ARG A 48 0.66 18.67 -11.30
C ARG A 48 0.07 19.77 -10.42
N THR A 49 -1.09 20.29 -10.79
CA THR A 49 -1.61 21.55 -10.23
C THR A 49 -2.76 21.36 -9.26
N ASP A 50 -3.52 20.27 -9.40
CA ASP A 50 -4.74 20.07 -8.63
C ASP A 50 -4.46 19.34 -7.30
N PRO A 51 -4.93 19.86 -6.14
CA PRO A 51 -4.75 19.24 -4.84
C PRO A 51 -5.27 17.80 -4.70
N ILE A 52 -6.23 17.36 -5.52
CA ILE A 52 -6.74 15.97 -5.48
C ILE A 52 -5.66 14.95 -5.86
N TYR A 53 -4.61 15.38 -6.55
CA TYR A 53 -3.44 14.57 -6.93
C TYR A 53 -2.30 14.62 -5.90
N SER A 54 -2.55 15.15 -4.70
CA SER A 54 -1.53 15.21 -3.66
C SER A 54 -1.15 13.82 -3.14
N ASP A 55 0.10 13.68 -2.67
CA ASP A 55 0.59 12.48 -1.98
C ASP A 55 -0.39 12.03 -0.86
N LYS A 56 -1.01 12.99 -0.16
CA LYS A 56 -2.00 12.71 0.89
C LYS A 56 -3.25 12.03 0.30
N SER A 57 -3.83 12.61 -0.74
CA SER A 57 -5.04 12.10 -1.42
C SER A 57 -4.85 10.68 -1.94
N PHE A 58 -3.68 10.39 -2.54
CA PHE A 58 -3.33 9.02 -2.95
C PHE A 58 -3.33 8.02 -1.78
N TYR A 59 -2.73 8.37 -0.63
CA TYR A 59 -2.73 7.46 0.52
C TYR A 59 -4.10 7.33 1.18
N GLU A 60 -4.91 8.38 1.22
CA GLU A 60 -6.26 8.33 1.76
C GLU A 60 -7.14 7.36 0.95
N ILE A 61 -7.20 7.52 -0.37
CA ILE A 61 -8.02 6.62 -1.19
C ILE A 61 -7.45 5.20 -1.23
N LYS A 62 -6.13 5.04 -1.35
CA LYS A 62 -5.48 3.71 -1.33
C LYS A 62 -5.75 2.95 -0.04
N SER A 63 -5.74 3.64 1.10
CA SER A 63 -5.91 3.01 2.40
C SER A 63 -7.33 2.46 2.59
N ARG A 64 -8.34 3.14 2.03
CA ARG A 64 -9.73 2.64 2.02
C ARG A 64 -9.82 1.30 1.30
N TYR A 65 -9.31 1.22 0.07
CA TYR A 65 -9.36 -0.02 -0.73
C TYR A 65 -8.46 -1.11 -0.14
N LEU A 66 -7.28 -0.76 0.37
CA LEU A 66 -6.39 -1.71 1.05
C LEU A 66 -7.05 -2.29 2.31
N ALA A 67 -7.74 -1.48 3.11
CA ALA A 67 -8.43 -1.97 4.31
C ALA A 67 -9.54 -2.97 3.96
N LYS A 68 -10.32 -2.69 2.92
CA LYS A 68 -11.33 -3.63 2.39
C LYS A 68 -10.69 -4.92 1.89
N TRP A 69 -9.62 -4.83 1.08
CA TRP A 69 -8.91 -6.00 0.60
C TRP A 69 -8.36 -6.86 1.76
N LEU A 70 -7.82 -6.23 2.80
CA LEU A 70 -7.32 -6.91 4.00
C LEU A 70 -8.43 -7.63 4.79
N GLU A 71 -9.66 -7.12 4.80
CA GLU A 71 -10.79 -7.81 5.44
C GLU A 71 -11.04 -9.20 4.83
N GLU A 72 -10.88 -9.32 3.52
CA GLU A 72 -11.12 -10.56 2.78
C GLU A 72 -9.89 -11.49 2.74
N HIS A 73 -8.68 -10.93 2.76
CA HIS A 73 -7.46 -11.69 2.44
C HIS A 73 -6.46 -11.83 3.60
N ASN A 74 -6.58 -11.05 4.68
CA ASN A 74 -5.67 -11.14 5.82
C ASN A 74 -6.21 -12.14 6.87
N PRO A 75 -5.56 -13.30 7.08
CA PRO A 75 -6.00 -14.27 8.10
C PRO A 75 -5.96 -13.73 9.54
N PHE A 76 -5.24 -12.62 9.76
CA PHE A 76 -5.06 -11.97 11.06
C PHE A 76 -5.91 -10.71 11.21
N HIS A 77 -6.85 -10.44 10.29
CA HIS A 77 -7.69 -9.25 10.33
C HIS A 77 -8.31 -9.05 11.73
N PRO A 78 -8.30 -7.82 12.29
CA PRO A 78 -7.87 -6.55 11.66
C PRO A 78 -6.37 -6.23 11.83
N ASN A 79 -5.54 -7.16 12.31
CA ASN A 79 -4.17 -6.88 12.71
C ASN A 79 -3.16 -6.94 11.56
N VAL A 80 -2.24 -5.97 11.52
CA VAL A 80 -1.12 -5.94 10.57
C VAL A 80 0.19 -5.54 11.25
N ALA A 81 1.30 -6.05 10.73
CA ALA A 81 2.65 -5.60 11.04
C ALA A 81 3.12 -4.62 9.96
N ILE A 82 3.71 -3.48 10.35
CA ILE A 82 4.17 -2.49 9.38
C ILE A 82 5.69 -2.54 9.23
N TRP A 83 6.18 -2.90 8.04
CA TRP A 83 7.59 -2.79 7.71
C TRP A 83 7.95 -1.36 7.34
N GLY A 84 8.71 -0.71 8.22
CA GLY A 84 9.10 0.70 8.16
C GLY A 84 8.51 1.49 9.32
N ALA A 85 9.34 1.79 10.32
CA ALA A 85 8.96 2.57 11.49
C ALA A 85 9.41 4.04 11.40
N SER A 86 9.64 4.57 10.20
CA SER A 86 9.97 5.99 10.00
C SER A 86 8.77 6.90 10.30
N ARG A 87 8.99 8.19 10.62
CA ARG A 87 7.89 9.14 10.85
C ARG A 87 6.90 9.18 9.68
N ILE A 88 7.41 9.14 8.45
CA ILE A 88 6.60 9.18 7.22
C ILE A 88 5.81 7.87 7.06
N SER A 89 6.47 6.71 7.22
CA SER A 89 5.82 5.40 7.12
C SER A 89 4.71 5.26 8.17
N ARG A 90 4.98 5.65 9.43
CA ARG A 90 3.96 5.64 10.50
C ARG A 90 2.79 6.57 10.20
N ARG A 91 3.05 7.79 9.70
CA ARG A 91 1.98 8.73 9.33
C ARG A 91 1.06 8.14 8.24
N ARG A 92 1.64 7.49 7.23
CA ARG A 92 0.89 6.85 6.15
C ARG A 92 0.12 5.62 6.63
N ALA A 93 0.77 4.75 7.40
CA ALA A 93 0.14 3.55 7.93
C ALA A 93 -1.04 3.88 8.87
N ARG A 94 -0.95 4.94 9.68
CA ARG A 94 -2.04 5.39 10.57
C ARG A 94 -3.35 5.73 9.85
N ILE A 95 -3.33 6.00 8.55
CA ILE A 95 -4.57 6.21 7.79
C ILE A 95 -5.40 4.92 7.79
N LEU A 96 -4.77 3.74 7.77
CA LEU A 96 -5.48 2.45 7.86
C LEU A 96 -6.24 2.28 9.19
N GLU A 97 -5.76 2.90 10.28
CA GLU A 97 -6.45 2.84 11.58
C GLU A 97 -7.82 3.55 11.52
N GLN A 98 -8.00 4.53 10.63
CA GLN A 98 -9.30 5.17 10.36
C GLN A 98 -10.29 4.22 9.66
N HIS A 99 -9.79 3.15 9.04
CA HIS A 99 -10.56 2.12 8.36
C HIS A 99 -10.62 0.80 9.17
N GLY A 100 -10.41 0.86 10.48
CA GLY A 100 -10.58 -0.28 11.39
C GLY A 100 -9.38 -1.23 11.50
N ILE A 101 -8.31 -1.00 10.75
CA ILE A 101 -7.08 -1.82 10.82
C ILE A 101 -6.30 -1.51 12.10
N ARG A 102 -5.75 -2.55 12.73
CA ARG A 102 -4.93 -2.44 13.95
C ARG A 102 -3.46 -2.69 13.62
N ILE A 103 -2.66 -1.65 13.68
CA ILE A 103 -1.20 -1.80 13.60
C ILE A 103 -0.70 -2.37 14.93
N HIS A 104 -0.29 -3.63 15.00
CA HIS A 104 0.12 -4.24 16.27
C HIS A 104 1.62 -4.09 16.54
N THR A 105 2.45 -4.02 15.50
CA THR A 105 3.90 -3.86 15.61
C THR A 105 4.49 -3.17 14.39
N TYR A 106 5.70 -2.66 14.54
CA TYR A 106 6.52 -2.22 13.42
C TYR A 106 7.75 -3.11 13.26
N ILE A 107 8.23 -3.24 12.03
CA ILE A 107 9.47 -3.92 11.68
C ILE A 107 10.43 -2.88 11.12
N ASP A 108 11.66 -2.83 11.61
CA ASP A 108 12.65 -1.85 11.16
C ASP A 108 14.08 -2.38 11.26
N THR A 109 15.02 -1.72 10.58
CA THR A 109 16.46 -2.02 10.70
C THR A 109 17.07 -1.42 11.96
N LYS A 110 16.31 -0.63 12.73
CA LYS A 110 16.71 -0.07 14.02
C LYS A 110 15.79 -0.57 15.13
N SER A 111 16.32 -1.36 16.06
CA SER A 111 15.61 -1.82 17.26
C SER A 111 15.43 -0.72 18.30
N SER A 112 16.28 0.31 18.30
CA SER A 112 16.32 1.38 19.31
C SER A 112 15.27 2.49 19.13
N ARG A 113 14.28 2.31 18.25
CA ARG A 113 13.27 3.33 18.01
C ARG A 113 12.36 3.48 19.23
N GLN A 114 12.33 4.68 19.79
CA GLN A 114 11.41 5.07 20.86
C GLN A 114 10.07 5.47 20.27
N ILE A 115 9.17 4.50 20.11
CA ILE A 115 7.78 4.70 19.71
C ILE A 115 6.87 3.86 20.62
N GLU A 116 5.59 4.23 20.72
CA GLU A 116 4.63 3.58 21.63
C GLU A 116 4.40 2.09 21.32
N LYS A 117 4.48 1.70 20.05
CA LYS A 117 4.24 0.32 19.60
C LYS A 117 5.56 -0.47 19.56
N LYS A 118 5.48 -1.77 19.85
CA LYS A 118 6.64 -2.69 19.75
C LYS A 118 7.31 -2.59 18.38
N VAL A 119 8.63 -2.49 18.37
CA VAL A 119 9.47 -2.58 17.17
C VAL A 119 10.23 -3.90 17.18
N ILE A 120 10.07 -4.68 16.11
CA ILE A 120 10.81 -5.90 15.84
C ILE A 120 11.99 -5.51 14.94
N TYR A 121 13.20 -5.94 15.31
CA TYR A 121 14.32 -5.86 14.39
C TYR A 121 14.08 -6.83 13.24
N TYR A 122 14.31 -6.41 11.99
CA TYR A 122 13.87 -7.19 10.83
C TYR A 122 14.37 -8.65 10.78
N GLN A 123 15.54 -8.95 11.35
CA GLN A 123 16.06 -10.33 11.43
C GLN A 123 15.30 -11.19 12.45
N ASP A 124 14.70 -10.55 13.46
CA ASP A 124 13.87 -11.19 14.49
C ASP A 124 12.40 -11.28 14.07
N LEU A 125 12.09 -11.02 12.79
CA LEU A 125 10.77 -11.27 12.25
C LEU A 125 10.40 -12.74 12.49
N PRO A 126 9.19 -13.05 12.97
CA PRO A 126 8.75 -14.43 13.12
C PRO A 126 8.66 -15.17 11.77
N GLU A 127 8.31 -16.45 11.82
CA GLU A 127 8.10 -17.25 10.61
C GLU A 127 6.88 -16.80 9.81
N ALA A 128 6.88 -17.10 8.51
CA ALA A 128 5.73 -16.82 7.65
C ALA A 128 4.45 -17.47 8.21
N GLY A 129 3.33 -16.77 8.08
CA GLY A 129 2.05 -17.22 8.63
C GLY A 129 1.85 -16.91 10.12
N SER A 130 2.66 -16.07 10.75
CA SER A 130 2.39 -15.54 12.10
C SER A 130 1.73 -14.15 12.12
N CYS A 131 1.86 -13.41 11.02
CA CYS A 131 1.34 -12.05 10.86
C CYS A 131 1.24 -11.69 9.38
N PHE A 132 0.48 -10.65 9.07
CA PHE A 132 0.43 -10.05 7.74
C PHE A 132 1.26 -8.76 7.70
N VAL A 133 2.23 -8.69 6.81
CA VAL A 133 3.20 -7.60 6.75
C VAL A 133 2.86 -6.60 5.64
N LEU A 134 2.75 -5.32 5.97
CA LEU A 134 2.60 -4.24 4.99
C LEU A 134 3.89 -3.43 4.91
N THR A 135 4.50 -3.34 3.73
CA THR A 135 5.75 -2.60 3.56
C THR A 135 5.51 -1.17 3.08
N TYR A 136 6.00 -0.19 3.83
CA TYR A 136 5.92 1.25 3.52
C TYR A 136 7.32 1.85 3.23
N ILE A 137 7.94 1.43 2.13
CA ILE A 137 9.25 1.85 1.61
C ILE A 137 9.18 2.20 0.12
N ARG A 138 9.49 3.45 -0.22
CA ARG A 138 9.45 3.97 -1.60
C ARG A 138 10.70 3.68 -2.44
N GLN A 139 11.84 3.40 -1.81
CA GLN A 139 13.10 3.21 -2.51
C GLN A 139 13.14 1.82 -3.16
N MET A 140 13.27 1.75 -4.50
CA MET A 140 13.18 0.50 -5.27
C MET A 140 14.20 -0.54 -4.82
N ASN A 141 15.46 -0.15 -4.63
CA ASN A 141 16.51 -1.05 -4.15
C ASN A 141 16.19 -1.69 -2.78
N ASN A 142 15.53 -0.95 -1.88
CA ASN A 142 15.12 -1.50 -0.59
C ASN A 142 13.88 -2.38 -0.73
N ARG A 143 12.98 -2.07 -1.67
CA ARG A 143 11.80 -2.90 -1.96
C ARG A 143 12.23 -4.29 -2.42
N GLU A 144 13.16 -4.38 -3.38
CA GLU A 144 13.72 -5.64 -3.87
C GLU A 144 14.37 -6.45 -2.73
N ARG A 145 15.25 -5.81 -1.95
CA ARG A 145 15.92 -6.48 -0.81
C ARG A 145 14.95 -7.00 0.25
N ILE A 146 13.85 -6.30 0.49
CA ILE A 146 12.83 -6.72 1.47
C ILE A 146 12.03 -7.88 0.91
N GLN A 147 11.65 -7.82 -0.36
CA GLN A 147 10.97 -8.91 -1.04
C GLN A 147 11.83 -10.18 -1.03
N GLU A 148 13.09 -10.10 -1.47
CA GLU A 148 14.05 -11.22 -1.41
C GLU A 148 14.20 -11.78 0.01
N PHE A 149 14.29 -10.91 1.02
CA PHE A 149 14.38 -11.33 2.42
C PHE A 149 13.11 -12.05 2.91
N LEU A 150 11.92 -11.52 2.59
CA LEU A 150 10.65 -12.09 2.99
C LEU A 150 10.43 -13.45 2.30
N GLU A 151 10.61 -13.49 0.98
CA GLU A 151 10.48 -14.71 0.17
C GLU A 151 11.50 -15.78 0.59
N GLY A 152 12.74 -15.39 0.87
CA GLY A 152 13.77 -16.27 1.42
C GLY A 152 13.44 -16.85 2.79
N ARG A 153 12.45 -16.29 3.50
CA ARG A 153 11.91 -16.77 4.79
C ARG A 153 10.52 -17.40 4.66
N GLY A 154 10.08 -17.69 3.43
CA GLY A 154 8.82 -18.37 3.15
C GLY A 154 7.58 -17.47 3.17
N TYR A 155 7.74 -16.14 3.26
CA TYR A 155 6.61 -15.23 3.07
C TYR A 155 6.26 -15.16 1.58
N VAL A 156 4.97 -15.19 1.26
CA VAL A 156 4.46 -15.14 -0.10
C VAL A 156 3.69 -13.83 -0.34
N ASP A 157 3.98 -13.13 -1.44
CA ASP A 157 3.28 -11.89 -1.82
C ASP A 157 1.78 -12.15 -2.00
N GLY A 158 0.95 -11.25 -1.47
CA GLY A 158 -0.50 -11.38 -1.46
C GLY A 158 -1.06 -12.42 -0.48
N VAL A 159 -0.22 -13.21 0.20
CA VAL A 159 -0.65 -14.20 1.19
C VAL A 159 -0.17 -13.84 2.59
N ASN A 160 1.09 -13.43 2.73
CA ASN A 160 1.69 -13.07 4.02
C ASN A 160 2.15 -11.61 4.07
N TYR A 161 2.35 -10.97 2.92
CA TYR A 161 2.72 -9.56 2.88
C TYR A 161 2.20 -8.85 1.63
N LEU A 162 2.22 -7.52 1.68
CA LEU A 162 1.99 -6.65 0.52
C LEU A 162 2.94 -5.46 0.50
N LEU A 163 3.30 -5.05 -0.71
CA LEU A 163 4.07 -3.84 -0.97
C LEU A 163 3.12 -2.65 -1.18
N VAL A 164 2.98 -1.77 -0.18
CA VAL A 164 1.90 -0.76 -0.14
C VAL A 164 2.40 0.68 -0.15
N SER A 165 3.62 0.88 -0.63
CA SER A 165 4.32 2.18 -0.66
C SER A 165 3.87 3.12 -1.76
#